data_AF-A0A7L0GZ02-F1
#
_entry.id   AF-A0A7L0GZ02-F1
#
_cell.length_a   1.000
_cell.length_b   1.000
_cell.length_c   1.000
_cell.angle_alpha   90.00
_cell.angle_beta   90.00
_cell.angle_gamma   90.00
#
_symmetry.space_group_name_H-M   'P 1'
#
loop_
_entity.id
_entity.type
_entity.pdbx_description
1 polymer ?
#
loop_
_entity_poly.entity_id
_entity_poly.type
_entity_poly.pdbx_seq_one_letter_code
_entity_poly.pdbx_strand_id
1 'polypeptide(L)'
;DMKVLVAALAVLIAIFCYQTSAAPIGSDPPTSCCFTYTSRQLPRSFVVEYYETNSQCSQPAVVFVTKKGREVCADPDQDWVQQYMSELELN
;
A
#
# COMPACT_ATOMS: atom_id res chain seq x y z
N ASP A 1 -12.00 56.05 -8.92
CA ASP A 1 -11.72 55.85 -7.48
C ASP A 1 -10.72 54.74 -7.21
N MET A 2 -9.63 55.05 -6.51
CA MET A 2 -8.58 54.10 -6.10
C MET A 2 -9.13 52.94 -5.25
N LYS A 3 -10.21 53.20 -4.49
CA LYS A 3 -10.92 52.23 -3.67
C LYS A 3 -11.59 51.12 -4.49
N VAL A 4 -12.05 51.44 -5.71
CA VAL A 4 -12.71 50.48 -6.62
C VAL A 4 -11.68 49.52 -7.23
N LEU A 5 -10.50 50.04 -7.58
CA LEU A 5 -9.38 49.26 -8.09
C LEU A 5 -8.83 48.27 -7.05
N VAL A 6 -8.69 48.72 -5.79
CA VAL A 6 -8.25 47.88 -4.67
C VAL A 6 -9.26 46.75 -4.40
N ALA A 7 -10.57 47.06 -4.42
CA ALA A 7 -11.61 46.05 -4.23
C ALA A 7 -11.62 45.02 -5.37
N ALA A 8 -11.47 45.45 -6.62
CA ALA A 8 -11.42 44.56 -7.78
C ALA A 8 -10.20 43.61 -7.73
N LEU A 9 -9.02 44.13 -7.35
CA LEU A 9 -7.81 43.32 -7.18
C LEU A 9 -7.94 42.29 -6.06
N ALA A 10 -8.55 42.66 -4.92
CA ALA A 10 -8.77 41.74 -3.81
C ALA A 10 -9.70 40.57 -4.21
N VAL A 11 -10.75 40.85 -4.99
CA VAL A 11 -11.68 39.83 -5.50
C VAL A 11 -10.97 38.87 -6.47
N LEU A 12 -10.13 39.39 -7.38
CA LEU A 12 -9.37 38.57 -8.33
C LEU A 12 -8.38 37.61 -7.62
N ILE A 13 -7.68 38.10 -6.59
CA ILE A 13 -6.75 37.28 -5.80
C ILE A 13 -7.50 36.17 -5.06
N ALA A 14 -8.65 36.49 -4.45
CA ALA A 14 -9.45 35.49 -3.77
C ALA A 14 -9.87 34.34 -4.72
N ILE A 15 -10.34 34.67 -5.93
CA ILE A 15 -10.75 33.68 -6.95
C ILE A 15 -9.58 32.79 -7.37
N PHE A 16 -8.38 33.36 -7.54
CA PHE A 16 -7.18 32.61 -7.91
C PHE A 16 -6.71 31.65 -6.81
N CYS A 17 -6.85 32.05 -5.53
CA CYS A 17 -6.50 31.19 -4.40
C CYS A 17 -7.42 29.96 -4.25
N TYR A 18 -8.65 29.99 -4.77
CA TYR A 18 -9.55 28.83 -4.76
C TYR A 18 -9.20 27.76 -5.80
N GLN A 19 -8.39 28.08 -6.81
CA GLN A 19 -8.16 27.20 -7.98
C GLN A 19 -6.97 26.25 -7.84
N THR A 20 -6.27 26.22 -6.70
CA THR A 20 -4.96 25.52 -6.57
C THR A 20 -4.98 24.21 -5.78
N SER A 21 -6.10 23.74 -5.24
CA SER A 21 -6.15 22.42 -4.61
C SER A 21 -6.41 21.30 -5.64
N ALA A 22 -5.48 21.13 -6.59
CA ALA A 22 -5.37 19.85 -7.30
C ALA A 22 -4.29 19.04 -6.57
N ALA A 23 -4.70 18.24 -5.58
CA ALA A 23 -3.87 17.11 -5.19
C ALA A 23 -3.69 16.24 -6.44
N PRO A 24 -2.48 15.73 -6.73
CA PRO A 24 -2.31 14.84 -7.86
C PRO A 24 -3.30 13.68 -7.71
N ILE A 25 -4.22 13.55 -8.66
CA ILE A 25 -5.01 12.34 -8.88
C ILE A 25 -4.00 11.34 -9.46
N GLY A 26 -3.11 10.80 -8.63
CA GLY A 26 -1.92 10.16 -9.17
C GLY A 26 -0.83 9.94 -8.14
N SER A 27 -1.19 9.42 -6.98
CA SER A 27 -0.30 8.53 -6.26
C SER A 27 -1.21 7.57 -5.55
N ASP A 28 -1.52 6.45 -6.19
CA ASP A 28 -1.98 5.30 -5.44
C ASP A 28 -1.02 5.15 -4.25
N PRO A 29 -1.54 4.99 -3.02
CA PRO A 29 -0.68 4.80 -1.85
C PRO A 29 0.34 3.71 -2.18
N PRO A 30 1.61 3.86 -1.75
CA PRO A 30 2.67 2.94 -2.11
C PRO A 30 2.20 1.52 -1.80
N THR A 31 1.99 0.75 -2.86
CA THR A 31 1.52 -0.62 -2.76
C THR A 31 2.71 -1.48 -2.38
N SER A 32 2.68 -2.13 -1.21
CA SER A 32 3.73 -3.06 -0.82
C SER A 32 3.71 -4.27 -1.75
N CYS A 33 4.73 -4.35 -2.60
CA CYS A 33 4.95 -5.48 -3.51
C CYS A 33 6.20 -6.26 -3.08
N CYS A 34 6.16 -7.56 -3.36
CA CYS A 34 7.31 -8.44 -3.20
C CYS A 34 8.07 -8.53 -4.53
N PHE A 35 9.38 -8.30 -4.50
CA PHE A 35 10.25 -8.45 -5.68
C PHE A 35 11.04 -9.77 -5.67
N THR A 36 11.12 -10.42 -4.51
CA THR A 36 11.79 -11.70 -4.32
C THR A 36 11.06 -12.51 -3.25
N TYR A 37 11.11 -13.83 -3.36
CA TYR A 37 10.60 -14.75 -2.35
C TYR A 37 11.72 -15.25 -1.43
N THR A 38 11.33 -15.65 -0.21
CA THR A 38 12.24 -16.41 0.66
C THR A 38 12.65 -17.72 0.00
N SER A 39 13.94 -18.01 0.01
CA SER A 39 14.48 -19.29 -0.47
C SER A 39 14.34 -20.43 0.54
N ARG A 40 14.00 -20.11 1.79
CA ARG A 40 13.85 -21.08 2.87
C ARG A 40 12.43 -21.07 3.39
N GLN A 41 11.89 -22.26 3.59
CA GLN A 41 10.65 -22.46 4.32
C GLN A 41 10.79 -21.90 5.74
N LEU A 42 9.82 -21.09 6.14
CA LEU A 42 9.74 -20.57 7.50
C LEU A 42 9.29 -21.68 8.45
N PRO A 43 9.84 -21.78 9.67
CA PRO A 43 9.26 -22.66 10.67
C PRO A 43 7.81 -22.24 10.96
N ARG A 44 6.85 -23.18 10.84
CA ARG A 44 5.41 -22.91 11.06
C ARG A 44 5.12 -22.18 12.36
N SER A 45 5.84 -22.55 13.42
CA SER A 45 5.70 -22.00 14.76
C SER A 45 6.06 -20.51 14.86
N PHE A 46 6.70 -19.93 13.84
CA PHE A 46 7.03 -18.51 13.80
C PHE A 46 5.97 -17.68 13.10
N VAL A 47 5.12 -18.27 12.26
CA VAL A 47 4.10 -17.56 11.48
C VAL A 47 2.83 -17.42 12.30
N VAL A 48 2.27 -16.20 12.36
CA VAL A 48 1.02 -15.90 13.09
C VAL A 48 -0.10 -15.40 12.20
N GLU A 49 0.25 -14.82 11.06
CA GLU A 49 -0.72 -14.21 10.14
C GLU A 49 -0.11 -14.20 8.73
N TYR A 50 -0.95 -14.06 7.73
CA TYR A 50 -0.54 -13.79 6.36
C TYR A 50 -1.48 -12.79 5.70
N TYR A 51 -1.00 -12.17 4.63
CA TYR A 51 -1.83 -11.43 3.70
C TYR A 51 -1.28 -11.58 2.28
N GLU A 52 -2.12 -11.34 1.28
CA GLU A 52 -1.71 -11.33 -0.12
C GLU A 52 -1.33 -9.93 -0.58
N THR A 53 -0.32 -9.82 -1.44
CA THR A 53 0.02 -8.54 -2.07
C THR A 53 -1.08 -8.11 -3.05
N ASN A 54 -1.14 -6.81 -3.34
CA ASN A 54 -2.10 -6.27 -4.30
C ASN A 54 -1.94 -6.88 -5.70
N SER A 55 -3.04 -7.05 -6.43
CA SER A 55 -3.05 -7.54 -7.81
C SER A 55 -2.34 -6.62 -8.82
N GLN A 56 -2.05 -5.37 -8.46
CA GLN A 56 -1.24 -4.44 -9.24
C GLN A 56 0.26 -4.75 -9.20
N CYS A 57 0.72 -5.62 -8.29
CA CYS A 57 2.12 -6.03 -8.25
C CYS A 57 2.47 -6.87 -9.49
N SER A 58 3.71 -6.73 -9.97
CA SER A 58 4.17 -7.46 -11.16
C SER A 58 4.22 -8.98 -10.98
N GLN A 59 4.23 -9.45 -9.74
CA GLN A 59 4.12 -10.86 -9.38
C GLN A 59 3.26 -11.03 -8.12
N PRO A 60 2.45 -12.09 -8.05
CA PRO A 60 1.66 -12.39 -6.86
C PRO A 60 2.57 -12.83 -5.72
N ALA A 61 2.20 -12.54 -4.48
CA ALA A 61 2.96 -12.98 -3.33
C ALA A 61 2.07 -13.11 -2.09
N VAL A 62 2.46 -14.04 -1.22
CA VAL A 62 1.93 -14.15 0.14
C VAL A 62 2.98 -13.56 1.07
N VAL A 63 2.57 -12.67 1.97
CA VAL A 63 3.43 -12.11 3.00
C VAL A 63 3.08 -12.76 4.33
N PHE A 64 4.01 -13.50 4.90
CA PHE A 64 3.86 -14.05 6.25
C PHE A 64 4.36 -13.05 7.29
N VAL A 65 3.53 -12.81 8.30
CA VAL A 65 3.89 -12.05 9.49
C VAL A 65 4.33 -13.02 10.57
N THR A 66 5.55 -12.82 11.06
CA THR A 66 6.10 -13.65 12.13
C THR A 66 5.72 -13.11 13.51
N LYS A 67 5.85 -13.95 14.55
CA LYS A 67 5.70 -13.55 15.97
C LYS A 67 6.53 -12.33 16.39
N LYS A 68 7.61 -12.03 15.66
CA LYS A 68 8.50 -10.89 15.90
C LYS A 68 8.12 -9.66 15.05
N GLY A 69 6.98 -9.68 14.36
CA GLY A 69 6.52 -8.60 13.48
C GLY A 69 7.33 -8.49 12.18
N ARG A 70 8.12 -9.51 11.81
CA ARG A 70 8.82 -9.51 10.51
C ARG A 70 7.87 -9.99 9.44
N GLU A 71 7.86 -9.27 8.33
CA GLU A 71 7.15 -9.60 7.11
C GLU A 71 8.10 -10.33 6.15
N VAL A 72 7.66 -11.46 5.61
CA VAL A 72 8.45 -12.29 4.70
C VAL A 72 7.62 -12.65 3.49
N CYS A 73 8.08 -12.21 2.32
CA CYS A 73 7.53 -12.59 1.02
C CYS A 73 7.77 -14.08 0.73
N ALA A 74 6.72 -14.80 0.37
CA ALA A 74 6.73 -16.20 0.00
C ALA A 74 5.98 -16.41 -1.32
N ASP A 75 6.42 -17.43 -2.05
CA ASP A 75 5.88 -17.82 -3.35
C ASP A 75 4.55 -18.59 -3.15
N PRO A 76 3.41 -18.11 -3.68
CA PRO A 76 2.12 -18.76 -3.51
C PRO A 76 2.05 -20.16 -4.14
N ASP A 77 2.95 -20.49 -5.06
CA ASP A 77 2.97 -21.79 -5.76
C ASP A 77 3.68 -22.88 -4.96
N GLN A 78 4.25 -22.56 -3.79
CA GLN A 78 4.93 -23.53 -2.93
C GLN A 78 3.93 -24.25 -2.01
N ASP A 79 4.02 -25.59 -1.96
CA ASP A 79 3.14 -26.45 -1.14
C ASP A 79 3.05 -25.99 0.33
N TRP A 80 4.19 -25.62 0.93
CA TRP A 80 4.22 -25.20 2.33
C TRP A 80 3.53 -23.85 2.56
N VAL A 81 3.51 -22.97 1.55
CA VAL A 81 2.86 -21.67 1.63
C VAL A 81 1.35 -21.87 1.64
N GLN A 82 0.84 -22.68 0.71
CA GLN A 82 -0.59 -23.02 0.64
C GLN A 82 -1.05 -23.73 1.91
N GLN A 83 -0.25 -24.69 2.43
CA GLN A 83 -0.54 -25.35 3.70
C GLN A 83 -0.66 -24.33 4.84
N TYR A 84 0.25 -23.36 4.94
CA TYR A 84 0.24 -22.38 6.02
C TYR A 84 -0.96 -21.44 5.92
N MET A 85 -1.34 -21.03 4.70
CA MET A 85 -2.55 -20.23 4.47
C MET A 85 -3.78 -21.00 4.96
N SER A 86 -3.97 -22.24 4.53
CA SER A 86 -5.12 -23.06 4.95
C SER A 86 -5.15 -23.28 6.47
N GLU A 87 -4.01 -23.51 7.11
CA GLU A 87 -3.95 -23.65 8.58
C GLU A 87 -4.28 -22.35 9.32
N LEU A 88 -4.02 -21.19 8.72
CA LEU A 88 -4.32 -19.88 9.32
C LEU A 88 -5.77 -19.45 9.07
N GLU A 89 -6.38 -19.86 7.96
CA GLU A 89 -7.80 -19.62 7.66
C GLU A 89 -8.75 -20.42 8.57
N LEU A 90 -8.30 -21.55 9.08
CA LEU A 90 -9.09 -22.45 9.93
C LEU A 90 -9.05 -22.10 11.43
N ASN A 91 -8.19 -21.16 11.84
CA ASN A 91 -8.04 -20.72 13.23
C ASN A 91 -8.88 -19.47 13.52
#